data_AF-A0A934XVZ4-F1
#
_entry.id   AF-A0A934XVZ4-F1
#
_cell.length_a   1.000
_cell.length_b   1.000
_cell.length_c   1.000
_cell.angle_alpha   90.00
_cell.angle_beta   90.00
_cell.angle_gamma   90.00
#
_symmetry.space_group_name_H-M   'P 1'
#
loop_
_entity.id
_entity.type
_entity.pdbx_description
1 polymer ?
#
loop_
_entity_poly.entity_id
_entity_poly.type
_entity_poly.pdbx_seq_one_letter_code
_entity_poly.pdbx_strand_id
1 'polypeptide(L)'
;MDEQLVMMKHFTQALVGFNQSLKQSLAELQGQHDRVSPIWQDEMRRRYDAVWGPFQQHLKRYAEGESQGYVEFLYIKTYALERYLYGG
;
A
#
# COMPACT_ATOMS: atom_id res chain seq x y z
N MET A 1 -5.52 7.13 -27.42
CA MET A 1 -6.39 6.43 -26.45
C MET A 1 -5.84 5.07 -26.07
N ASP A 2 -5.30 4.28 -27.01
CA ASP A 2 -4.62 3.00 -26.69
C ASP A 2 -3.40 3.16 -25.78
N GLU A 3 -2.61 4.22 -25.99
CA GLU A 3 -1.48 4.56 -25.11
C GLU A 3 -1.93 4.81 -23.66
N GLN A 4 -3.09 5.44 -23.46
CA GLN A 4 -3.65 5.63 -22.12
C GLN A 4 -4.10 4.31 -21.50
N LEU A 5 -4.67 3.39 -22.28
CA LEU A 5 -5.01 2.03 -21.82
C LEU A 5 -3.76 1.28 -21.36
N VAL A 6 -2.67 1.34 -22.14
CA VAL A 6 -1.39 0.73 -21.82
C VAL A 6 -0.81 1.33 -20.54
N MET A 7 -0.78 2.65 -20.42
CA MET A 7 -0.29 3.34 -19.22
C MET A 7 -1.13 3.01 -17.97
N MET A 8 -2.46 2.88 -18.10
CA MET A 8 -3.32 2.46 -16.99
C MET A 8 -3.06 1.02 -16.55
N LYS A 9 -2.84 0.10 -17.50
CA LYS A 9 -2.46 -1.30 -17.19
C LYS A 9 -1.12 -1.33 -16.44
N HIS A 10 -0.12 -0.60 -16.93
CA HIS A 10 1.19 -0.51 -16.26
C HIS A 10 1.10 0.10 -14.86
N PHE A 11 0.35 1.20 -14.70
CA PHE A 11 0.16 1.82 -13.40
C PHE A 11 -0.53 0.88 -12.40
N THR A 12 -1.55 0.14 -12.86
CA THR A 12 -2.26 -0.84 -12.03
C THR A 12 -1.33 -1.94 -11.55
N GLN A 13 -0.50 -2.49 -12.44
CA GLN A 13 0.51 -3.50 -12.09
C GLN A 13 1.55 -2.95 -11.11
N ALA A 14 2.03 -1.71 -11.34
CA ALA A 14 2.97 -1.06 -10.44
C ALA A 14 2.37 -0.82 -9.05
N LEU A 15 1.09 -0.42 -8.98
CA LEU A 15 0.38 -0.22 -7.71
C LEU A 15 0.21 -1.54 -6.95
N VAL A 16 -0.13 -2.64 -7.64
CA VAL A 16 -0.21 -3.97 -7.02
C VAL A 16 1.14 -4.38 -6.44
N GLY A 17 2.22 -4.23 -7.21
CA GLY A 17 3.59 -4.52 -6.74
C GLY A 17 3.99 -3.66 -5.55
N PHE A 18 3.73 -2.35 -5.61
CA PHE A 18 3.96 -1.43 -4.50
C PHE A 18 3.21 -1.85 -3.23
N ASN A 19 1.93 -2.18 -3.35
CA ASN A 19 1.11 -2.60 -2.21
C ASN A 19 1.64 -3.89 -1.57
N GLN A 20 2.15 -4.82 -2.36
CA GLN A 20 2.77 -6.05 -1.86
C GLN A 20 4.07 -5.76 -1.12
N SER A 21 4.97 -4.95 -1.71
CA SER A 21 6.21 -4.53 -1.05
C SER A 21 5.95 -3.77 0.24
N LEU A 22 4.97 -2.87 0.26
CA LEU A 22 4.58 -2.12 1.45
C LEU A 22 4.13 -3.05 2.59
N LYS A 23 3.28 -4.05 2.29
CA LYS A 23 2.83 -5.04 3.28
C LYS A 23 3.99 -5.81 3.88
N GLN A 24 4.94 -6.22 3.04
CA GLN A 24 6.12 -6.94 3.49
C GLN A 24 7.00 -6.05 4.39
N SER A 25 7.34 -4.84 3.95
CA SER A 25 8.15 -3.91 4.73
C SER A 25 7.50 -3.54 6.06
N LEU A 26 6.17 -3.42 6.11
CA LEU A 26 5.43 -3.20 7.34
C LEU A 26 5.53 -4.37 8.31
N ALA A 27 5.39 -5.60 7.82
CA ALA A 27 5.53 -6.79 8.65
C ALA A 27 6.95 -6.92 9.21
N GLU A 28 7.97 -6.65 8.37
CA GLU A 28 9.37 -6.64 8.80
C GLU A 28 9.63 -5.58 9.87
N LEU A 29 9.17 -4.35 9.65
CA LEU A 29 9.35 -3.25 10.58
C LEU A 29 8.63 -3.49 11.91
N GLN A 30 7.42 -4.05 11.87
CA GLN A 30 6.69 -4.48 13.06
C GLN A 30 7.48 -5.55 13.83
N GLY A 31 8.03 -6.56 13.13
CA GLY A 31 8.84 -7.60 13.76
C GLY A 31 10.10 -7.06 14.43
N GLN A 32 10.78 -6.08 13.81
CA GLN A 32 11.93 -5.41 14.43
C GLN A 32 11.51 -4.57 15.65
N HIS A 33 10.39 -3.85 15.55
CA HIS A 33 9.83 -3.10 16.66
C HIS A 33 9.54 -4.01 17.86
N ASP A 34 8.83 -5.12 17.63
CA ASP A 34 8.42 -6.06 18.68
C ASP A 34 9.61 -6.76 19.34
N ARG A 35 10.70 -6.96 18.60
CA ARG A 35 11.95 -7.51 19.13
C ARG A 35 12.68 -6.54 20.06
N VAL A 36 12.70 -5.25 19.72
CA VAL A 36 13.45 -4.23 20.46
C VAL A 36 12.61 -3.64 21.60
N SER A 37 11.29 -3.62 21.46
CA SER A 37 10.36 -3.01 22.41
C SER A 37 10.55 -3.45 23.87
N PRO A 38 10.73 -4.75 24.20
CA PRO A 38 10.85 -5.19 25.60
C PRO A 38 12.14 -4.72 26.28
N ILE A 39 13.21 -4.52 25.51
CA ILE A 39 14.56 -4.17 26.00
C ILE A 39 14.86 -2.68 25.90
N TRP A 40 13.98 -1.90 25.26
CA TRP A 40 14.18 -0.48 25.03
C TRP A 40 13.30 0.36 25.98
N GLN A 41 13.90 0.84 27.07
CA GLN A 41 13.18 1.55 28.15
C GLN A 41 13.73 2.95 28.47
N ASP A 42 14.47 3.55 27.54
CA ASP A 42 15.02 4.90 27.74
C ASP A 42 14.00 6.02 27.42
N GLU A 43 14.41 7.27 27.58
CA GLU A 43 13.57 8.44 27.28
C GLU A 43 13.28 8.60 25.78
N MET A 44 14.14 8.06 24.91
CA MET A 44 13.95 8.09 23.46
C MET A 44 12.81 7.17 23.03
N ARG A 45 12.53 6.10 23.77
CA ARG A 45 11.37 5.23 23.55
C ARG A 45 10.05 6.01 23.50
N ARG A 46 9.83 6.96 24.43
CA ARG A 46 8.58 7.75 24.44
C ARG A 46 8.41 8.60 23.19
N ARG A 47 9.50 9.21 22.71
CA ARG A 47 9.47 10.02 21.47
C ARG A 47 9.22 9.15 20.25
N TYR A 48 9.84 7.97 20.22
CA TYR A 48 9.61 6.99 19.16
C TYR A 48 8.16 6.51 19.16
N ASP A 49 7.59 6.13 20.31
CA ASP A 49 6.20 5.64 20.41
C ASP A 49 5.17 6.67 19.96
N ALA A 50 5.43 7.96 20.23
CA ALA A 50 4.58 9.06 19.77
C ALA A 50 4.51 9.17 18.24
N VAL A 51 5.55 8.71 17.53
CA VAL A 51 5.60 8.68 16.06
C VAL A 51 5.12 7.33 15.52
N TRP A 52 5.53 6.25 16.17
CA TRP A 52 5.27 4.88 15.75
C TRP A 52 3.78 4.54 15.71
N GLY A 53 3.04 4.86 16.78
CA GLY A 53 1.62 4.53 16.86
C GLY A 53 0.79 5.13 15.71
N PRO A 54 0.85 6.46 15.47
CA PRO A 54 0.15 7.09 14.36
C PRO A 54 0.60 6.60 12.97
N PHE A 55 1.90 6.35 12.81
CA PHE A 55 2.47 5.83 11.58
C PHE A 55 1.95 4.42 11.26
N GLN A 56 2.00 3.51 12.24
CA GLN A 56 1.51 2.14 12.12
C GLN A 56 0.01 2.14 11.81
N GLN A 57 -0.79 2.98 12.49
CA GLN A 57 -2.22 3.06 12.26
C GLN A 57 -2.57 3.53 10.83
N HIS A 58 -1.89 4.58 10.33
CA HIS A 58 -2.10 5.07 8.96
C HIS A 58 -1.75 4.00 7.93
N LEU A 59 -0.58 3.38 8.07
CA LEU A 59 -0.13 2.41 7.08
C LEU A 59 -0.93 1.12 7.12
N LYS A 60 -1.38 0.68 8.30
CA LYS A 60 -2.29 -0.46 8.42
C LYS A 60 -3.62 -0.17 7.73
N ARG A 61 -4.21 0.99 7.96
CA ARG A 61 -5.45 1.42 7.29
C ARG A 61 -5.33 1.42 5.76
N TYR A 62 -4.22 1.95 5.24
CA TYR A 62 -3.96 1.93 3.81
C TYR A 62 -3.79 0.50 3.28
N ALA A 63 -2.93 -0.31 3.94
CA ALA A 63 -2.58 -1.65 3.48
C ALA A 63 -3.73 -2.66 3.57
N GLU A 64 -4.63 -2.51 4.56
CA GLU A 64 -5.74 -3.46 4.80
C GLU A 64 -7.04 -3.06 4.09
N GLY A 65 -7.23 -1.77 3.77
CA GLY A 65 -8.48 -1.29 3.17
C GLY A 65 -8.27 -0.54 1.86
N GLU A 66 -7.66 0.64 1.94
CA GLU A 66 -7.68 1.62 0.84
C GLU A 66 -6.95 1.12 -0.41
N SER A 67 -5.83 0.42 -0.22
CA SER A 67 -5.00 -0.12 -1.30
C SER A 67 -5.75 -1.10 -2.21
N GLN A 68 -6.64 -1.93 -1.68
CA GLN A 68 -7.45 -2.85 -2.47
C GLN A 68 -8.50 -2.08 -3.28
N GLY A 69 -9.18 -1.11 -2.66
CA GLY A 69 -10.19 -0.30 -3.34
C GLY A 69 -9.62 0.49 -4.53
N TYR A 70 -8.40 1.02 -4.41
CA TYR A 70 -7.74 1.70 -5.53
C TYR A 70 -7.42 0.76 -6.70
N VAL A 71 -6.97 -0.46 -6.40
CA VAL A 71 -6.68 -1.46 -7.43
C VAL A 71 -7.96 -1.91 -8.14
N GLU A 72 -9.02 -2.20 -7.40
CA GLU A 72 -10.33 -2.57 -7.96
C GLU A 72 -10.90 -1.46 -8.86
N PHE A 73 -10.83 -0.22 -8.40
CA PHE A 73 -11.25 0.94 -9.20
C PHE A 73 -10.49 1.04 -10.53
N LEU A 74 -9.18 0.83 -10.52
CA LEU A 74 -8.37 0.86 -11.75
C LEU A 74 -8.69 -0.29 -12.69
N TYR A 75 -8.96 -1.48 -12.17
CA TYR A 75 -9.40 -2.62 -12.99
C TYR A 75 -10.73 -2.33 -13.69
N ILE A 76 -11.72 -1.80 -12.96
CA ILE A 76 -13.03 -1.42 -13.52
C ILE A 76 -12.86 -0.40 -14.64
N LYS A 77 -12.05 0.65 -14.40
CA LYS A 77 -11.81 1.69 -15.41
C LYS A 77 -11.06 1.15 -16.63
N THR A 78 -10.05 0.32 -16.42
CA THR A 78 -9.27 -0.27 -17.52
C THR A 78 -10.17 -1.15 -18.39
N TYR A 79 -11.02 -1.97 -17.77
CA TYR A 79 -11.99 -2.81 -18.47
C TYR A 79 -12.99 -1.98 -19.29
N ALA A 80 -13.54 -0.91 -18.70
CA ALA A 80 -14.45 -0.01 -19.40
C ALA A 80 -13.79 0.68 -20.61
N LEU A 81 -12.54 1.11 -20.46
CA LEU A 81 -11.76 1.75 -21.53
C LEU A 81 -11.45 0.75 -22.66
N GLU A 82 -11.06 -0.48 -22.32
CA GLU A 82 -10.79 -1.54 -23.28
C GLU A 82 -12.05 -1.89 -24.09
N ARG A 83 -13.20 -2.00 -23.43
CA ARG A 83 -14.48 -2.24 -24.11
C ARG A 83 -14.89 -1.09 -25.02
N TYR A 84 -14.65 0.15 -24.61
CA TYR A 84 -14.94 1.34 -25.42
C TYR A 84 -14.08 1.38 -26.70
N LEU A 85 -12.79 1.04 -26.60
CA LEU A 85 -11.85 1.12 -27.73
C LEU A 85 -12.00 -0.02 -28.73
N TYR A 86 -12.31 -1.23 -28.26
CA TYR A 86 -12.32 -2.43 -29.10
C TYR A 86 -13.71 -3.05 -29.27
N GLY A 87 -14.76 -2.41 -28.75
CA GLY A 87 -16.15 -2.79 -29.02
C GLY A 87 -16.53 -4.17 -28.50
N GLY A 88 -16.12 -4.49 -27.27
CA GLY A 88 -16.42 -5.79 -26.64
C GLY A 88 -17.92 -6.13 -26.60
#